data_AF-A0A286TXT3-F1
#
_entry.id   AF-A0A286TXT3-F1
#
_cell.length_a   1.000
_cell.length_b   1.000
_cell.length_c   1.000
_cell.angle_alpha   90.00
_cell.angle_beta   90.00
_cell.angle_gamma   90.00
#
_symmetry.space_group_name_H-M   'P 1'
#
loop_
_entity.id
_entity.type
_entity.pdbx_description
1 polymer ?
#
loop_
_entity_poly.entity_id
_entity_poly.type
_entity_poly.pdbx_seq_one_letter_code
_entity_poly.pdbx_strand_id
1 'polypeptide(L)'
;MRLYILFFITIVSLGTCISTVHAQSIFSGMIFSEKKEGLKIVEVQSGSPGFDAGLKSGDIILEIEGKKIRSLPDYVKISKEIKNKKVEVSLVIIRKDIEYDVSIKIYSLPVLQNWKEKVAKPIKLPRGLTKTPYIYWVGKGYRILVEHVNNKPVDTKIANYNEALEYLFYALHYRPESIDTALQVAIVYRRLGSLYMEKKMVKEGVENYRKSIKFYGACYKKSDREDYLNKILTNLQEIGEELSNIKSNRVEPVLETKRKNLRIPQ
;
A
#
# COMPACT_ATOMS: atom_id res chain seq x y z
N MET A 1 33.48 -14.56 60.71
CA MET A 1 32.94 -13.47 59.88
C MET A 1 33.43 -13.70 58.44
N ARG A 2 32.62 -14.31 57.56
CA ARG A 2 32.99 -14.61 56.17
C ARG A 2 32.38 -13.54 55.26
N LEU A 3 33.24 -12.81 54.55
CA LEU A 3 32.89 -11.72 53.64
C LEU A 3 32.61 -12.31 52.25
N TYR A 4 31.37 -12.29 51.78
CA TYR A 4 31.01 -12.68 50.42
C TYR A 4 31.15 -11.48 49.48
N ILE A 5 32.09 -11.54 48.54
CA ILE A 5 32.23 -10.59 47.43
C ILE A 5 31.23 -11.01 46.34
N LEU A 6 30.14 -10.25 46.19
CA LEU A 6 29.21 -10.39 45.07
C LEU A 6 29.75 -9.61 43.87
N PHE A 7 30.19 -10.33 42.84
CA PHE A 7 30.56 -9.79 41.53
C PHE A 7 29.26 -9.46 40.77
N PHE A 8 28.87 -8.18 40.73
CA PHE A 8 27.81 -7.71 39.84
C PHE A 8 28.36 -7.66 38.40
N ILE A 9 28.07 -8.68 37.61
CA ILE A 9 28.26 -8.62 36.15
C ILE A 9 27.11 -7.80 35.60
N THR A 10 27.35 -6.51 35.38
CA THR A 10 26.45 -5.67 34.59
C THR A 10 26.56 -6.10 33.13
N ILE A 11 25.58 -6.87 32.67
CA ILE A 11 25.40 -7.13 31.24
C ILE A 11 24.94 -5.81 30.62
N VAL A 12 25.90 -5.06 30.07
CA VAL A 12 25.61 -3.94 29.18
C VAL A 12 25.05 -4.55 27.90
N SER A 13 23.72 -4.67 27.83
CA SER A 13 23.02 -4.90 26.58
C SER A 13 23.24 -3.67 25.71
N LEU A 14 24.25 -3.69 24.84
CA LEU A 14 24.34 -2.78 23.71
C LEU A 14 23.11 -3.03 22.84
N GLY A 15 22.05 -2.26 23.10
CA GLY A 15 20.95 -2.07 22.18
C GLY A 15 21.54 -1.41 20.95
N THR A 16 21.97 -2.23 19.98
CA THR A 16 22.13 -1.74 18.62
C THR A 16 20.72 -1.37 18.19
N CYS A 17 20.41 -0.07 18.24
CA CYS A 17 19.32 0.48 17.46
C CYS A 17 19.69 0.22 16.01
N ILE A 18 19.34 -0.95 15.49
CA ILE A 18 19.13 -1.13 14.07
C ILE A 18 17.94 -0.22 13.82
N SER A 19 18.24 1.01 13.42
CA SER A 19 17.27 1.91 12.82
C SER A 19 16.74 1.16 11.61
N THR A 20 15.67 0.37 11.80
CA THR A 20 14.88 -0.16 10.70
C THR A 20 14.23 1.05 10.07
N VAL A 21 15.00 1.73 9.23
CA VAL A 21 14.48 2.70 8.29
C VAL A 21 13.48 1.87 7.50
N HIS A 22 12.19 2.10 7.78
CA HIS A 22 11.10 1.72 6.89
C HIS A 22 11.24 2.62 5.66
N ALA A 23 12.37 2.48 4.96
CA ALA A 23 12.53 2.96 3.62
C ALA A 23 11.40 2.27 2.88
N GLN A 24 10.58 3.05 2.20
CA GLN A 24 9.52 2.54 1.36
C GLN A 24 10.18 1.77 0.20
N SER A 25 10.58 0.55 0.50
CA SER A 25 11.29 -0.38 -0.37
C SER A 25 10.34 -0.75 -1.50
N ILE A 26 10.83 -0.63 -2.74
CA ILE A 26 10.11 -1.16 -3.91
C ILE A 26 10.20 -2.70 -3.98
N PHE A 27 11.07 -3.30 -3.17
CA PHE A 27 11.31 -4.73 -3.10
C PHE A 27 10.74 -5.29 -1.80
N SER A 28 9.41 -5.44 -1.79
CA SER A 28 8.70 -5.97 -0.62
C SER A 28 9.20 -7.38 -0.26
N GLY A 29 9.35 -7.67 1.04
CA GLY A 29 9.81 -8.98 1.53
C GLY A 29 11.31 -9.23 1.39
N MET A 30 12.11 -8.17 1.24
CA MET A 30 13.56 -8.26 1.20
C MET A 30 14.19 -7.37 2.26
N ILE A 31 15.29 -7.84 2.86
CA ILE A 31 16.08 -7.12 3.84
C ILE A 31 17.48 -6.92 3.28
N PHE A 32 18.02 -5.71 3.45
CA PHE A 32 19.32 -5.31 2.93
C PHE A 32 20.25 -4.84 4.05
N SER A 33 21.55 -5.01 3.83
CA SER A 33 22.61 -4.39 4.62
C SER A 33 23.61 -3.71 3.69
N GLU A 34 24.23 -2.62 4.14
CA GLU A 34 25.28 -1.96 3.37
C GLU A 34 26.55 -2.80 3.31
N LYS A 35 27.23 -2.76 2.16
CA LYS A 35 28.56 -3.33 1.94
C LYS A 35 29.35 -2.37 1.06
N LYS A 36 30.69 -2.42 1.12
CA LYS A 36 31.62 -1.50 0.42
C LYS A 36 31.29 -1.30 -1.07
N GLU A 37 30.79 -2.32 -1.74
CA GLU A 37 30.56 -2.34 -3.19
C GLU A 37 29.08 -2.18 -3.58
N GLY A 38 28.15 -2.25 -2.62
CA GLY A 38 26.71 -2.19 -2.91
C GLY A 38 25.83 -2.65 -1.75
N LEU A 39 24.59 -3.05 -2.05
CA LEU A 39 23.66 -3.53 -1.03
C LEU A 39 23.61 -5.06 -1.00
N LYS A 40 24.06 -5.63 0.12
CA LYS A 40 23.95 -7.07 0.35
C LYS A 40 22.51 -7.42 0.74
N ILE A 41 21.96 -8.43 0.08
CA ILE A 41 20.67 -9.04 0.43
C ILE A 41 20.89 -9.93 1.65
N VAL A 42 20.25 -9.60 2.75
CA VAL A 42 20.30 -10.34 4.02
C VAL A 42 19.24 -11.43 4.02
N GLU A 43 18.03 -11.10 3.59
CA GLU A 43 16.89 -12.02 3.56
C GLU A 43 16.07 -11.81 2.29
N VAL A 44 15.60 -12.92 1.73
CA VAL A 44 14.60 -12.94 0.66
C VAL A 44 13.44 -13.80 1.13
N GLN A 45 12.32 -13.17 1.43
CA GLN A 45 11.13 -13.86 1.92
C GLN A 45 10.50 -14.69 0.79
N SER A 46 10.11 -15.92 1.06
CA SER A 46 9.44 -16.78 0.07
C SER A 46 8.19 -16.12 -0.50
N GLY A 47 7.98 -16.25 -1.82
CA GLY A 47 6.85 -15.65 -2.53
C GLY A 47 6.96 -14.13 -2.76
N SER A 48 8.00 -13.48 -2.27
CA SER A 48 8.30 -12.07 -2.58
C SER A 48 8.70 -11.87 -4.04
N PRO A 49 8.63 -10.63 -4.57
CA PRO A 49 9.24 -10.27 -5.85
C PRO A 49 10.69 -10.76 -6.01
N GLY A 50 11.52 -10.64 -4.98
CA GLY A 50 12.92 -11.06 -5.03
C GLY A 50 13.07 -12.57 -5.13
N PHE A 51 12.23 -13.32 -4.40
CA PHE A 51 12.20 -14.77 -4.47
C PHE A 51 11.83 -15.26 -5.88
N ASP A 52 10.78 -14.69 -6.47
CA ASP A 52 10.36 -15.03 -7.84
C ASP A 52 11.42 -14.68 -8.88
N ALA A 53 12.18 -13.60 -8.65
CA ALA A 53 13.29 -13.18 -9.50
C ALA A 53 14.57 -14.03 -9.29
N GLY A 54 14.55 -15.01 -8.39
CA GLY A 54 15.67 -15.90 -8.12
C GLY A 54 16.80 -15.25 -7.31
N LEU A 55 16.53 -14.12 -6.64
CA LEU A 55 17.45 -13.49 -5.69
C LEU A 55 17.59 -14.36 -4.44
N LYS A 56 18.77 -14.30 -3.82
CA LYS A 56 19.13 -15.10 -2.65
C LYS A 56 19.80 -14.24 -1.60
N SER A 57 19.72 -14.70 -0.35
CA SER A 57 20.59 -14.16 0.71
C SER A 57 22.05 -14.31 0.30
N GLY A 58 22.83 -13.25 0.50
CA GLY A 58 24.24 -13.19 0.13
C GLY A 58 24.51 -12.49 -1.20
N ASP A 59 23.52 -12.35 -2.09
CA ASP A 59 23.66 -11.55 -3.30
C ASP A 59 23.96 -10.09 -2.94
N ILE A 60 24.72 -9.39 -3.79
CA ILE A 60 25.03 -7.97 -3.61
C ILE A 60 24.50 -7.22 -4.81
N ILE A 61 23.55 -6.31 -4.60
CA ILE A 61 23.02 -5.43 -5.63
C ILE A 61 24.04 -4.31 -5.88
N LEU A 62 24.56 -4.26 -7.10
CA LEU A 62 25.46 -3.22 -7.57
C LEU A 62 24.72 -2.09 -8.26
N GLU A 63 23.72 -2.42 -9.07
CA GLU A 63 22.96 -1.44 -9.85
C GLU A 63 21.47 -1.72 -9.83
N ILE A 64 20.69 -0.65 -9.92
CA ILE A 64 19.24 -0.68 -10.12
C ILE A 64 18.94 0.25 -11.28
N GLU A 65 18.37 -0.26 -12.37
CA GLU A 65 18.03 0.54 -13.56
C GLU A 65 19.22 1.31 -14.13
N GLY A 66 20.38 0.65 -14.20
CA GLY A 66 21.65 1.24 -14.66
C GLY A 66 22.24 2.29 -13.72
N LYS A 67 21.68 2.47 -12.51
CA LYS A 67 22.20 3.37 -11.49
C LYS A 67 22.92 2.58 -10.42
N LYS A 68 24.20 2.92 -10.20
CA LYS A 68 25.01 2.33 -9.14
C LYS A 68 24.42 2.59 -7.76
N ILE A 69 24.37 1.53 -6.96
CA ILE A 69 23.97 1.54 -5.57
C ILE A 69 25.21 1.29 -4.73
N ARG A 70 25.55 2.23 -3.84
CA ARG A 70 26.66 2.06 -2.90
C ARG A 70 26.22 2.09 -1.44
N SER A 71 24.98 2.52 -1.20
CA SER A 71 24.46 2.79 0.13
C SER A 71 22.94 2.64 0.19
N LEU A 72 22.37 2.54 1.39
CA LEU A 72 20.93 2.56 1.61
C LEU A 72 20.30 3.89 1.15
N PRO A 73 20.90 5.07 1.38
CA PRO A 73 20.40 6.33 0.82
C PRO A 73 20.22 6.31 -0.71
N ASP A 74 21.17 5.73 -1.46
CA ASP A 74 21.04 5.58 -2.92
C ASP A 74 19.82 4.75 -3.28
N TYR A 75 19.67 3.62 -2.58
CA TYR A 75 18.53 2.73 -2.75
C TYR A 75 17.21 3.42 -2.44
N VAL A 76 17.11 4.17 -1.34
CA VAL A 76 15.90 4.92 -0.98
C VAL A 76 15.56 5.95 -2.06
N LYS A 77 16.57 6.68 -2.55
CA LYS A 77 16.39 7.68 -3.61
C LYS A 77 15.87 7.04 -4.89
N ILE A 78 16.52 5.97 -5.37
CA ILE A 78 16.15 5.28 -6.60
C ILE A 78 14.79 4.59 -6.46
N SER A 79 14.51 4.00 -5.30
CA SER A 79 13.19 3.44 -4.97
C SER A 79 12.08 4.48 -5.13
N LYS A 80 12.27 5.71 -4.62
CA LYS A 80 11.31 6.81 -4.78
C LYS A 80 11.13 7.21 -6.25
N GLU A 81 12.21 7.22 -7.03
CA GLU A 81 12.16 7.57 -8.44
C GLU A 81 11.42 6.54 -9.29
N ILE A 82 11.58 5.26 -8.97
CA ILE A 82 10.97 4.12 -9.67
C ILE A 82 9.50 3.92 -9.27
N LYS A 83 9.18 4.13 -7.99
CA LYS A 83 7.84 3.92 -7.43
C LYS A 83 6.79 4.58 -8.31
N ASN A 84 5.73 3.84 -8.61
CA ASN A 84 4.61 4.24 -9.47
C ASN A 84 4.97 4.55 -10.94
N LYS A 85 6.23 4.47 -11.37
CA LYS A 85 6.63 4.67 -12.78
C LYS A 85 6.82 3.35 -13.50
N LYS A 86 7.64 2.46 -12.95
CA LYS A 86 7.93 1.14 -13.55
C LYS A 86 7.08 0.04 -12.94
N VAL A 87 7.07 -1.12 -13.58
CA VAL A 87 6.40 -2.36 -13.11
C VAL A 87 7.42 -3.47 -12.90
N GLU A 88 8.48 -3.41 -13.69
CA GLU A 88 9.62 -4.30 -13.67
C GLU A 88 10.86 -3.43 -13.58
N VAL A 89 11.87 -3.95 -12.88
CA VAL A 89 13.09 -3.24 -12.52
C VAL A 89 14.29 -4.13 -12.84
N SER A 90 15.26 -3.62 -13.59
CA SER A 90 16.52 -4.33 -13.82
C SER A 90 17.50 -4.13 -12.66
N LEU A 91 18.22 -5.19 -12.31
CA LEU A 91 19.25 -5.25 -11.29
C LEU A 91 20.52 -5.84 -11.89
N VAL A 92 21.67 -5.29 -11.50
CA VAL A 92 22.96 -5.98 -11.61
C VAL A 92 23.33 -6.45 -10.22
N ILE A 93 23.56 -7.75 -10.06
CA ILE A 93 23.97 -8.35 -8.79
C ILE A 93 25.29 -9.10 -8.91
N ILE A 94 26.05 -9.22 -7.83
CA ILE A 94 27.13 -10.19 -7.67
C ILE A 94 26.65 -11.35 -6.78
N ARG A 95 26.92 -12.58 -7.23
CA ARG A 95 26.75 -13.80 -6.44
C ARG A 95 27.98 -14.69 -6.64
N LYS A 96 28.73 -14.93 -5.56
CA LYS A 96 29.99 -15.70 -5.59
C LYS A 96 30.95 -15.19 -6.67
N ASP A 97 31.17 -13.88 -6.68
CA ASP A 97 32.09 -13.16 -7.59
C ASP A 97 31.70 -13.20 -9.09
N ILE A 98 30.49 -13.69 -9.41
CA ILE A 98 29.92 -13.66 -10.76
C ILE A 98 28.81 -12.62 -10.80
N GLU A 99 28.82 -11.78 -11.83
CA GLU A 99 27.77 -10.80 -12.11
C GLU A 99 26.57 -11.45 -12.82
N TYR A 100 25.37 -11.04 -12.42
CA TYR A 100 24.11 -11.46 -13.03
C TYR A 100 23.21 -10.26 -13.27
N ASP A 101 22.59 -10.23 -14.44
CA ASP A 101 21.45 -9.37 -14.72
C ASP A 101 20.17 -10.06 -14.25
N VAL A 102 19.43 -9.40 -13.36
CA VAL A 102 18.18 -9.92 -12.79
C VAL A 102 17.07 -8.92 -13.02
N SER A 103 15.92 -9.41 -13.49
CA SER A 103 14.72 -8.60 -13.62
C SER A 103 13.73 -8.91 -12.50
N ILE A 104 13.28 -7.89 -11.77
CA ILE A 104 12.35 -8.03 -10.64
C ILE A 104 11.05 -7.28 -10.89
N LYS A 105 9.91 -7.97 -10.69
CA LYS A 105 8.57 -7.40 -10.84
C LYS A 105 8.07 -6.85 -9.50
N ILE A 106 7.91 -5.54 -9.41
CA ILE A 106 7.64 -4.84 -8.14
C ILE A 106 6.14 -4.74 -7.78
N TYR A 107 5.25 -5.12 -8.70
CA TYR A 107 3.80 -5.11 -8.49
C TYR A 107 3.14 -6.42 -8.92
N SER A 108 1.94 -6.66 -8.40
CA SER A 108 1.03 -7.73 -8.84
C SER A 108 0.60 -7.50 -10.29
N LEU A 109 1.19 -8.25 -11.23
CA LEU A 109 0.80 -8.21 -12.64
C LEU A 109 -0.69 -8.54 -12.86
N PRO A 110 -1.28 -9.57 -12.21
CA PRO A 110 -2.71 -9.89 -12.39
C PRO A 110 -3.61 -8.69 -12.07
N VAL A 111 -3.35 -8.00 -10.97
CA VAL A 111 -4.12 -6.83 -10.54
C VAL A 111 -3.88 -5.64 -11.46
N LEU A 112 -2.61 -5.39 -11.83
CA LEU A 112 -2.28 -4.29 -12.73
C LEU A 112 -2.94 -4.47 -14.10
N GLN A 113 -2.95 -5.68 -14.65
CA GLN A 113 -3.54 -5.94 -15.97
C GLN A 113 -5.07 -5.78 -15.94
N ASN A 114 -5.73 -6.35 -14.92
CA ASN A 114 -7.20 -6.40 -14.84
C ASN A 114 -7.83 -5.11 -14.31
N TRP A 115 -7.17 -4.42 -13.38
CA TRP A 115 -7.73 -3.29 -12.64
C TRP A 115 -6.92 -2.00 -12.77
N LYS A 116 -5.81 -2.03 -13.53
CA LYS A 116 -4.91 -0.89 -13.73
C LYS A 116 -4.41 -0.29 -12.41
N GLU A 117 -4.26 -1.12 -11.38
CA GLU A 117 -3.83 -0.70 -10.04
C GLU A 117 -2.46 -1.31 -9.70
N LYS A 118 -1.55 -0.49 -9.19
CA LYS A 118 -0.21 -0.90 -8.80
C LYS A 118 -0.24 -1.29 -7.32
N VAL A 119 -0.33 -2.59 -7.06
CA VAL A 119 -0.36 -3.14 -5.70
C VAL A 119 0.78 -4.12 -5.48
N ALA A 120 1.30 -4.18 -4.26
CA ALA A 120 2.32 -5.15 -3.90
C ALA A 120 1.77 -6.57 -4.03
N LYS A 121 2.64 -7.53 -4.35
CA LYS A 121 2.30 -8.95 -4.34
C LYS A 121 2.16 -9.43 -2.88
N PRO A 122 1.16 -10.28 -2.55
CA PRO A 122 1.12 -10.94 -1.24
C PRO A 122 2.35 -11.83 -1.02
N ILE A 123 3.06 -11.61 0.07
CA ILE A 123 4.29 -12.37 0.37
C ILE A 123 4.02 -13.60 1.25
N LYS A 124 3.04 -13.55 2.16
CA LYS A 124 2.76 -14.65 3.09
C LYS A 124 1.51 -15.41 2.66
N LEU A 125 1.64 -16.68 2.27
CA LEU A 125 0.52 -17.60 2.31
C LEU A 125 0.34 -18.13 3.74
N PRO A 126 -0.89 -18.30 4.24
CA PRO A 126 -1.11 -18.91 5.55
C PRO A 126 -0.70 -20.38 5.51
N ARG A 127 -0.04 -20.85 6.58
CA ARG A 127 0.37 -22.26 6.68
C ARG A 127 -0.86 -23.16 6.58
N GLY A 128 -0.78 -24.20 5.74
CA GLY A 128 -1.87 -25.17 5.54
C GLY A 128 -3.01 -24.74 4.62
N LEU A 129 -3.01 -23.50 4.12
CA LEU A 129 -4.07 -22.95 3.25
C LEU A 129 -3.63 -22.75 1.79
N THR A 130 -2.75 -23.63 1.30
CA THR A 130 -2.20 -23.55 -0.07
C THR A 130 -3.24 -23.79 -1.15
N LYS A 131 -4.36 -24.46 -0.85
CA LYS A 131 -5.37 -24.85 -1.85
C LYS A 131 -6.35 -23.73 -2.24
N THR A 132 -6.58 -22.73 -1.38
CA THR A 132 -7.51 -21.62 -1.70
C THR A 132 -7.07 -20.25 -1.17
N PRO A 133 -5.93 -19.68 -1.65
CA PRO A 133 -5.45 -18.37 -1.21
C PRO A 133 -6.48 -17.24 -1.37
N TYR A 134 -7.25 -17.26 -2.46
CA TYR A 134 -8.32 -16.30 -2.72
C TYR A 134 -9.34 -16.24 -1.58
N ILE A 135 -9.93 -17.39 -1.21
CA ILE A 135 -10.97 -17.47 -0.17
C ILE A 135 -10.45 -16.99 1.17
N TYR A 136 -9.20 -17.34 1.50
CA TYR A 136 -8.57 -16.89 2.73
C TYR A 136 -8.49 -15.36 2.81
N TRP A 137 -7.97 -14.72 1.75
CA TRP A 137 -7.77 -13.27 1.73
C TRP A 137 -9.09 -12.50 1.69
N VAL A 138 -10.06 -13.00 0.94
CA VAL A 138 -11.43 -12.48 0.96
C VAL A 138 -11.96 -12.55 2.39
N GLY A 139 -11.94 -13.71 3.04
CA GLY A 139 -12.45 -13.88 4.40
C GLY A 139 -11.77 -12.96 5.42
N LYS A 140 -10.46 -12.75 5.31
CA LYS A 140 -9.71 -11.80 6.15
C LYS A 140 -10.16 -10.36 5.93
N GLY A 141 -10.29 -9.93 4.67
CA GLY A 141 -10.78 -8.58 4.34
C GLY A 141 -12.19 -8.33 4.86
N TYR A 142 -13.12 -9.25 4.59
CA TYR A 142 -14.51 -9.13 5.04
C TYR A 142 -14.65 -9.11 6.57
N ARG A 143 -13.87 -9.93 7.29
CA ARG A 143 -13.91 -9.94 8.76
C ARG A 143 -13.60 -8.57 9.35
N ILE A 144 -12.58 -7.89 8.83
CA ILE A 144 -12.22 -6.54 9.27
C ILE A 144 -13.34 -5.53 8.98
N LEU A 145 -14.02 -5.67 7.85
CA LEU A 145 -15.14 -4.80 7.48
C LEU A 145 -16.38 -5.01 8.38
N VAL A 146 -16.57 -6.21 8.92
CA VAL A 146 -17.75 -6.59 9.73
C VAL A 146 -17.52 -6.40 11.24
N GLU A 147 -16.27 -6.44 11.72
CA GLU A 147 -15.91 -6.26 13.14
C GLU A 147 -16.15 -4.82 13.66
N HIS A 148 -17.43 -4.51 13.85
CA HIS A 148 -18.06 -3.42 14.61
C HIS A 148 -17.30 -2.08 14.55
N VAL A 149 -17.50 -1.39 13.42
CA VAL A 149 -16.79 -0.17 13.04
C VAL A 149 -17.46 1.10 13.57
N ASN A 150 -18.73 1.06 13.97
CA ASN A 150 -19.49 2.30 14.21
C ASN A 150 -18.95 3.13 15.38
N ASN A 151 -18.52 2.49 16.47
CA ASN A 151 -18.07 3.18 17.70
C ASN A 151 -16.55 3.39 17.79
N LYS A 152 -15.79 3.02 16.75
CA LYS A 152 -14.32 3.18 16.77
C LYS A 152 -13.91 4.61 16.40
N PRO A 153 -12.75 5.12 16.87
CA PRO A 153 -12.20 6.38 16.40
C PRO A 153 -11.96 6.35 14.88
N VAL A 154 -12.10 7.50 14.22
CA VAL A 154 -11.96 7.63 12.75
C VAL A 154 -10.62 7.08 12.23
N ASP A 155 -9.53 7.33 12.95
CA ASP A 155 -8.21 6.80 12.59
C ASP A 155 -8.14 5.28 12.61
N THR A 156 -8.78 4.65 13.60
CA THR A 156 -8.89 3.19 13.67
C THR A 156 -9.74 2.66 12.51
N LYS A 157 -10.83 3.36 12.15
CA LYS A 157 -11.63 2.98 10.97
C LYS A 157 -10.78 3.04 9.71
N ILE A 158 -10.04 4.13 9.49
CA ILE A 158 -9.14 4.29 8.33
C ILE A 158 -8.10 3.18 8.29
N ALA A 159 -7.46 2.85 9.41
CA ALA A 159 -6.48 1.76 9.48
C ALA A 159 -7.11 0.42 9.08
N ASN A 160 -8.28 0.10 9.65
CA ASN A 160 -9.01 -1.13 9.32
C ASN A 160 -9.40 -1.20 7.84
N TYR A 161 -9.92 -0.12 7.27
CA TYR A 161 -10.27 -0.11 5.84
C TYR A 161 -9.04 -0.26 4.95
N ASN A 162 -7.89 0.32 5.30
CA ASN A 162 -6.64 0.12 4.56
C ASN A 162 -6.15 -1.33 4.65
N GLU A 163 -6.23 -1.95 5.83
CA GLU A 163 -5.88 -3.36 6.00
C GLU A 163 -6.82 -4.29 5.21
N ALA A 164 -8.14 -4.02 5.27
CA ALA A 164 -9.12 -4.76 4.48
C ALA A 164 -8.86 -4.62 2.98
N LEU A 165 -8.55 -3.39 2.52
CA LEU A 165 -8.20 -3.11 1.14
C LEU A 165 -6.97 -3.90 0.67
N GLU A 166 -5.92 -3.97 1.51
CA GLU A 166 -4.73 -4.77 1.24
C GLU A 166 -5.10 -6.25 1.03
N TYR A 167 -5.89 -6.84 1.93
CA TYR A 167 -6.34 -8.22 1.80
C TYR A 167 -7.22 -8.46 0.57
N LEU A 168 -8.09 -7.51 0.21
CA LEU A 168 -8.90 -7.62 -1.01
C LEU A 168 -8.02 -7.58 -2.26
N PHE A 169 -6.94 -6.79 -2.28
CA PHE A 169 -5.96 -6.83 -3.38
C PHE A 169 -5.15 -8.12 -3.42
N TYR A 170 -4.84 -8.70 -2.27
CA TYR A 170 -4.25 -10.04 -2.22
C TYR A 170 -5.21 -11.09 -2.76
N ALA A 171 -6.51 -10.99 -2.49
CA ALA A 171 -7.50 -11.84 -3.14
C ALA A 171 -7.51 -11.64 -4.67
N LEU A 172 -7.55 -10.39 -5.15
CA LEU A 172 -7.50 -10.08 -6.59
C LEU A 172 -6.18 -10.50 -7.25
N HIS A 173 -5.08 -10.65 -6.51
CA HIS A 173 -3.85 -11.23 -7.07
C HIS A 173 -4.07 -12.68 -7.49
N TYR A 174 -4.79 -13.48 -6.69
CA TYR A 174 -5.07 -14.89 -6.99
C TYR A 174 -6.29 -15.09 -7.89
N ARG A 175 -7.25 -14.17 -7.88
CA ARG A 175 -8.46 -14.20 -8.71
C ARG A 175 -8.76 -12.84 -9.33
N PRO A 176 -7.97 -12.42 -10.33
CA PRO A 176 -8.03 -11.05 -10.86
C PRO A 176 -9.31 -10.74 -11.64
N GLU A 177 -10.06 -11.74 -12.07
CA GLU A 177 -11.34 -11.59 -12.77
C GLU A 177 -12.54 -11.37 -11.83
N SER A 178 -12.34 -11.49 -10.51
CA SER A 178 -13.41 -11.40 -9.52
C SER A 178 -14.02 -9.99 -9.42
N ILE A 179 -15.17 -9.80 -10.06
CA ILE A 179 -15.95 -8.55 -10.00
C ILE A 179 -16.46 -8.32 -8.57
N ASP A 180 -16.93 -9.36 -7.89
CA ASP A 180 -17.42 -9.31 -6.51
C ASP A 180 -16.38 -8.68 -5.57
N THR A 181 -15.13 -9.12 -5.68
CA THR A 181 -14.02 -8.60 -4.87
C THR A 181 -13.65 -7.18 -5.27
N ALA A 182 -13.65 -6.86 -6.57
CA ALA A 182 -13.37 -5.52 -7.06
C ALA A 182 -14.45 -4.50 -6.68
N LEU A 183 -15.71 -4.91 -6.60
CA LEU A 183 -16.79 -4.10 -6.06
C LEU A 183 -16.56 -3.79 -4.58
N GLN A 184 -16.08 -4.76 -3.80
CA GLN A 184 -15.71 -4.47 -2.42
C GLN A 184 -14.54 -3.51 -2.31
N VAL A 185 -13.54 -3.63 -3.18
CA VAL A 185 -12.46 -2.62 -3.29
C VAL A 185 -13.03 -1.23 -3.56
N ALA A 186 -13.99 -1.10 -4.49
CA ALA A 186 -14.65 0.17 -4.79
C ALA A 186 -15.38 0.75 -3.57
N ILE A 187 -16.10 -0.09 -2.82
CA ILE A 187 -16.84 0.29 -1.61
C ILE A 187 -15.87 0.74 -0.51
N VAL A 188 -14.78 0.00 -0.29
CA VAL A 188 -13.76 0.35 0.71
C VAL A 188 -13.11 1.69 0.37
N TYR A 189 -12.76 1.94 -0.90
CA TYR A 189 -12.27 3.25 -1.31
C TYR A 189 -13.28 4.37 -1.08
N ARG A 190 -14.57 4.14 -1.33
CA ARG A 190 -15.61 5.14 -1.04
C ARG A 190 -15.64 5.47 0.45
N ARG A 191 -15.65 4.45 1.32
CA ARG A 191 -15.66 4.62 2.78
C ARG A 191 -14.43 5.35 3.27
N LEU A 192 -13.25 5.03 2.75
CA LEU A 192 -12.02 5.79 3.02
C LEU A 192 -12.17 7.25 2.59
N GLY A 193 -12.76 7.49 1.41
CA GLY A 193 -13.12 8.84 0.94
C GLY A 193 -13.88 9.63 2.00
N SER A 194 -15.02 9.11 2.46
CA SER A 194 -15.87 9.76 3.46
C SER A 194 -15.15 9.96 4.80
N LEU A 195 -14.36 8.99 5.27
CA LEU A 195 -13.60 9.11 6.53
C LEU A 195 -12.50 10.19 6.44
N TYR A 196 -11.81 10.30 5.31
CA TYR A 196 -10.84 11.39 5.12
C TYR A 196 -11.53 12.76 5.02
N MET A 197 -12.74 12.83 4.45
CA MET A 197 -13.55 14.06 4.47
C MET A 197 -13.95 14.46 5.88
N GLU A 198 -14.33 13.50 6.73
CA GLU A 198 -14.62 13.74 8.16
C GLU A 198 -13.41 14.33 8.89
N LYS A 199 -12.19 13.86 8.53
CA LYS A 199 -10.92 14.42 9.02
C LYS A 199 -10.52 15.76 8.40
N LYS A 200 -11.35 16.34 7.53
CA LYS A 200 -11.03 17.55 6.72
C LYS A 200 -9.79 17.37 5.83
N MET A 201 -9.40 16.12 5.55
CA MET A 201 -8.30 15.75 4.67
C MET A 201 -8.81 15.63 3.23
N VAL A 202 -9.16 16.78 2.65
CA VAL A 202 -9.94 16.85 1.40
C VAL A 202 -9.18 16.20 0.22
N LYS A 203 -7.85 16.34 0.17
CA LYS A 203 -7.05 15.78 -0.92
C LYS A 203 -7.10 14.26 -0.92
N GLU A 204 -6.90 13.66 0.25
CA GLU A 204 -6.94 12.22 0.48
C GLU A 204 -8.34 11.66 0.25
N GLY A 205 -9.37 12.38 0.69
CA GLY A 205 -10.75 11.99 0.45
C GLY A 205 -11.09 11.95 -1.06
N VAL A 206 -10.78 13.02 -1.80
CA VAL A 206 -11.01 13.08 -3.26
C VAL A 206 -10.24 11.99 -3.98
N GLU A 207 -9.00 11.72 -3.59
CA GLU A 207 -8.18 10.67 -4.21
C GLU A 207 -8.82 9.28 -4.03
N ASN A 208 -9.33 8.98 -2.83
CA ASN A 208 -10.03 7.73 -2.57
C ASN A 208 -11.35 7.63 -3.34
N TYR A 209 -12.13 8.71 -3.46
CA TYR A 209 -13.32 8.72 -4.32
C TYR A 209 -12.99 8.48 -5.79
N ARG A 210 -11.92 9.08 -6.32
CA ARG A 210 -11.47 8.80 -7.70
C ARG A 210 -11.16 7.32 -7.92
N LYS A 211 -10.47 6.69 -6.96
CA LYS A 211 -10.20 5.25 -7.01
C LYS A 211 -11.48 4.44 -6.93
N SER A 212 -12.41 4.81 -6.06
CA SER A 212 -13.73 4.17 -5.98
C SER A 212 -14.48 4.24 -7.33
N ILE A 213 -14.60 5.43 -7.93
CA ILE A 213 -15.24 5.64 -9.23
C ILE A 213 -14.56 4.81 -10.33
N LYS A 214 -13.22 4.79 -10.36
CA LYS A 214 -12.44 3.97 -11.32
C LYS A 214 -12.81 2.49 -11.20
N PHE A 215 -12.87 1.94 -10.00
CA PHE A 215 -13.22 0.53 -9.78
C PHE A 215 -14.68 0.24 -10.11
N TYR A 216 -15.62 1.11 -9.71
CA TYR A 216 -17.03 0.98 -10.08
C TYR A 216 -17.22 0.99 -11.60
N GLY A 217 -16.59 1.93 -12.30
CA GLY A 217 -16.64 1.99 -13.77
C GLY A 217 -16.03 0.75 -14.44
N ALA A 218 -14.96 0.18 -13.86
CA ALA A 218 -14.38 -1.07 -14.34
C ALA A 218 -15.32 -2.28 -14.11
N CYS A 219 -15.97 -2.35 -12.94
CA CYS A 219 -16.94 -3.40 -12.62
C CYS A 219 -18.18 -3.31 -13.52
N TYR A 220 -18.70 -2.10 -13.75
CA TYR A 220 -19.84 -1.85 -14.64
C TYR A 220 -19.58 -2.39 -16.05
N LYS A 221 -18.39 -2.14 -16.60
CA LYS A 221 -18.00 -2.62 -17.93
C LYS A 221 -17.82 -4.14 -18.02
N LYS A 222 -17.65 -4.82 -16.89
CA LYS A 222 -17.37 -6.26 -16.82
C LYS A 222 -18.57 -7.09 -16.37
N SER A 223 -19.66 -6.46 -15.95
CA SER A 223 -20.82 -7.15 -15.36
C SER A 223 -22.09 -6.86 -16.13
N ASP A 224 -22.91 -7.89 -16.27
CA ASP A 224 -24.27 -7.88 -16.80
C ASP A 224 -25.33 -8.09 -15.70
N ARG A 225 -24.89 -8.30 -14.45
CA ARG A 225 -25.81 -8.59 -13.35
C ARG A 225 -26.51 -7.34 -12.85
N GLU A 226 -27.83 -7.36 -12.88
CA GLU A 226 -28.66 -6.21 -12.51
C GLU A 226 -28.43 -5.73 -11.07
N ASP A 227 -28.28 -6.65 -10.12
CA ASP A 227 -27.98 -6.31 -8.72
C ASP A 227 -26.66 -5.56 -8.56
N TYR A 228 -25.67 -5.88 -9.40
CA TYR A 228 -24.37 -5.23 -9.40
C TYR A 228 -24.45 -3.84 -10.00
N LEU A 229 -25.14 -3.72 -11.13
CA LEU A 229 -25.34 -2.44 -11.80
C LEU A 229 -26.09 -1.45 -10.90
N ASN A 230 -27.18 -1.89 -10.26
CA ASN A 230 -27.93 -1.07 -9.31
C ASN A 230 -27.04 -0.60 -8.16
N LYS A 231 -26.28 -1.52 -7.54
CA LYS A 231 -25.36 -1.17 -6.46
C LYS A 231 -24.28 -0.18 -6.89
N ILE A 232 -23.71 -0.34 -8.08
CA ILE A 232 -22.72 0.57 -8.65
C ILE A 232 -23.32 1.97 -8.82
N LEU A 233 -24.48 2.07 -9.46
CA LEU A 233 -25.13 3.35 -9.76
C LEU A 233 -25.48 4.11 -8.48
N THR A 234 -26.06 3.44 -7.48
CA THR A 234 -26.34 4.06 -6.17
C THR A 234 -25.08 4.62 -5.52
N ASN A 235 -23.99 3.85 -5.48
CA ASN A 235 -22.75 4.31 -4.85
C ASN A 235 -22.07 5.45 -5.63
N LEU A 236 -22.18 5.46 -6.97
CA LEU A 236 -21.66 6.56 -7.79
C LEU A 236 -22.45 7.85 -7.59
N GLN A 237 -23.78 7.75 -7.44
CA GLN A 237 -24.63 8.89 -7.12
C GLN A 237 -24.25 9.48 -5.75
N GLU A 238 -24.13 8.64 -4.71
CA GLU A 238 -23.72 9.09 -3.37
C GLU A 238 -22.37 9.83 -3.41
N ILE A 239 -21.38 9.32 -4.15
CA ILE A 239 -20.08 10.01 -4.30
C ILE A 239 -20.25 11.36 -5.02
N GLY A 240 -21.11 11.42 -6.04
CA GLY A 240 -21.41 12.65 -6.77
C GLY A 240 -22.00 13.73 -5.88
N GLU A 241 -22.92 13.37 -4.99
CA GLU A 241 -23.52 14.26 -4.00
C GLU A 241 -22.46 14.76 -2.99
N GLU A 242 -21.65 13.86 -2.43
CA GLU A 242 -20.55 14.21 -1.50
C GLU A 242 -19.55 15.18 -2.16
N LEU A 243 -19.16 14.95 -3.41
CA LEU A 243 -18.24 15.82 -4.15
C LEU A 243 -18.86 17.18 -4.51
N SER A 244 -20.16 17.23 -4.79
CA SER A 244 -20.88 18.47 -5.10
C SER A 244 -20.95 19.39 -3.88
N ASN A 245 -21.23 18.83 -2.70
CA ASN A 245 -21.25 19.57 -1.44
C ASN A 245 -19.88 20.22 -1.13
N ILE A 246 -18.78 19.55 -1.47
CA ILE A 246 -17.42 20.12 -1.33
C ILE A 246 -17.22 21.33 -2.24
N LYS A 247 -17.74 21.28 -3.47
CA LYS A 247 -17.62 22.40 -4.41
C LYS A 247 -18.42 23.60 -3.92
N SER A 248 -19.62 23.40 -3.39
CA SER A 248 -20.47 24.46 -2.82
C SER A 248 -19.78 25.16 -1.64
N ASN A 249 -19.26 24.38 -0.69
CA ASN A 249 -18.57 24.91 0.51
C ASN A 249 -17.26 25.64 0.21
N ARG A 250 -16.65 25.44 -0.97
CA ARG A 250 -15.49 26.23 -1.43
C ARG A 250 -15.87 27.55 -2.09
N VAL A 251 -17.12 27.69 -2.56
CA VAL A 251 -17.61 28.89 -3.26
C VAL A 251 -18.20 29.91 -2.28
N GLU A 252 -18.81 29.46 -1.18
CA GLU A 252 -19.41 30.32 -0.15
C GLU A 252 -18.47 31.24 0.66
N PRO A 253 -17.17 30.93 0.93
CA PRO A 253 -16.36 31.79 1.80
C PRO A 253 -15.84 33.08 1.13
N VAL A 254 -16.11 33.30 -0.17
CA VAL A 254 -15.58 34.49 -0.90
C VAL A 254 -16.58 35.64 -0.98
N LEU A 255 -17.88 35.39 -0.79
CA LEU A 255 -18.93 36.41 -0.98
C LEU A 255 -19.27 37.20 0.30
N GLU A 256 -18.97 36.67 1.48
CA GLU A 256 -19.30 37.35 2.75
C GLU A 256 -18.31 38.46 3.14
N THR A 257 -17.06 38.44 2.66
CA THR A 257 -16.07 39.46 2.99
C THR A 257 -16.24 40.76 2.20
N LYS A 258 -16.97 40.75 1.08
CA LYS A 258 -17.15 41.93 0.22
C LYS A 258 -18.36 42.81 0.58
N ARG A 259 -19.29 42.35 1.41
CA ARG A 259 -20.50 43.13 1.78
C ARG A 259 -20.37 43.99 3.04
N LYS A 260 -19.31 43.85 3.84
CA LYS A 260 -19.18 44.58 5.12
C LYS A 260 -18.45 45.93 5.08
N ASN A 261 -17.88 46.34 3.94
CA ASN A 261 -17.05 47.56 3.84
C ASN A 261 -17.61 48.70 2.98
N LEU A 262 -18.93 48.77 2.75
CA LEU A 262 -19.56 49.99 2.24
C LEU A 262 -20.41 50.64 3.33
N ARG A 263 -19.73 51.36 4.24
CA ARG A 263 -20.34 52.49 4.95
C ARG A 263 -19.75 53.76 4.36
N ILE A 264 -20.59 54.51 3.65
CA ILE A 264 -20.28 55.84 3.13
C ILE A 264 -20.41 56.82 4.31
N PRO A 265 -19.40 57.63 4.65
CA PRO A 265 -19.56 58.68 5.65
C PRO A 265 -20.39 59.84 5.08
N GLN A 266 -21.21 60.45 5.95
CA GLN A 266 -21.99 61.67 5.71
C GLN A 266 -21.11 62.90 5.49
#